data_AF-B8GB00-F1
#
_entry.id   AF-B8GB00-F1
#
_cell.length_a   1.000
_cell.length_b   1.000
_cell.length_c   1.000
_cell.angle_alpha   90.00
_cell.angle_beta   90.00
_cell.angle_gamma   90.00
#
_symmetry.space_group_name_H-M   'P 1'
#
loop_
_entity.id
_entity.type
_entity.pdbx_description
1 polymer ?
#
loop_
_entity_poly.entity_id
_entity_poly.type
_entity_poly.pdbx_seq_one_letter_code
_entity_poly.pdbx_strand_id
1 'polypeptide(L)' 'MGRSINIDLQGGVVPISQAAASLAALIRRAKESGQPVVITQKGYPSAVLLNIELFEQLRSLALQTEQARQREA' A
#
# COMPACT_ATOMS: atom_id res chain seq x y z
N MET A 1 19.89 2.72 3.67
CA MET A 1 19.19 3.28 2.48
C MET A 1 17.70 3.21 2.75
N GLY A 2 17.03 4.35 2.90
CA GLY A 2 15.57 4.36 3.06
C GLY A 2 14.92 3.81 1.79
N ARG A 3 14.17 2.71 1.90
CA ARG A 3 13.42 2.15 0.78
C ARG A 3 12.23 3.09 0.53
N SER A 4 12.33 3.95 -0.47
CA SER A 4 11.20 4.79 -0.89
C SER A 4 10.09 3.87 -1.42
N ILE A 5 8.93 3.86 -0.77
CA ILE A 5 7.74 3.19 -1.31
C ILE A 5 7.31 4.02 -2.52
N ASN A 6 7.51 3.48 -3.72
CA ASN A 6 7.05 4.13 -4.94
C ASN A 6 5.56 3.84 -5.10
N ILE A 7 4.73 4.84 -4.77
CA ILE A 7 3.29 4.80 -5.01
C ILE A 7 3.06 5.47 -6.35
N ASP A 8 2.65 4.67 -7.35
CA ASP A 8 2.25 5.21 -8.64
C ASP A 8 0.88 5.89 -8.54
N LEU A 9 0.91 7.22 -8.35
CA LEU A 9 -0.29 8.05 -8.28
C LEU A 9 -0.90 8.36 -9.65
N GLN A 10 -0.29 7.92 -10.76
CA GLN A 10 -0.79 8.19 -12.12
C GLN A 10 -1.45 6.95 -12.74
N GLY A 11 -0.84 5.78 -12.64
CA GLY A 11 -1.38 4.52 -13.16
C GLY A 11 -1.90 3.55 -12.08
N GLY A 12 -1.66 3.84 -10.80
CA GLY A 12 -2.05 3.02 -9.66
C GLY A 12 -3.36 3.44 -8.98
N VAL A 13 -4.08 4.44 -9.51
CA VAL A 13 -5.30 4.99 -8.88
C VAL A 13 -6.55 4.40 -9.54
N VAL A 14 -7.43 3.79 -8.75
CA VAL A 14 -8.69 3.20 -9.21
C VAL A 14 -9.89 3.65 -8.35
N PRO A 15 -11.06 3.94 -8.93
CA PRO A 15 -12.29 4.15 -8.16
C PRO A 15 -12.76 2.86 -7.46
N ILE A 16 -13.42 3.01 -6.31
CA ILE A 16 -13.93 1.88 -5.51
C ILE A 16 -14.88 0.95 -6.30
N SER A 17 -15.70 1.49 -7.21
CA SER A 17 -16.58 0.69 -8.06
C SER A 17 -15.80 -0.19 -9.02
N GLN A 18 -14.72 0.32 -9.61
CA GLN A 18 -13.82 -0.44 -10.47
C GLN A 18 -12.99 -1.46 -9.66
N ALA A 19 -12.56 -1.07 -8.47
CA ALA A 19 -11.83 -1.96 -7.57
C ALA A 19 -12.65 -3.20 -7.19
N ALA A 20 -13.94 -3.01 -6.86
CA ALA A 20 -14.85 -4.12 -6.57
C ALA A 20 -15.05 -5.04 -7.79
N ALA A 21 -15.22 -4.48 -8.98
CA ALA A 21 -15.44 -5.24 -10.21
C ALA A 21 -14.20 -6.01 -10.71
N SER A 22 -12.99 -5.60 -10.30
CA SER A 22 -11.72 -6.13 -10.84
C SER A 22 -10.73 -6.55 -9.75
N LEU A 23 -11.21 -6.86 -8.54
CA LEU A 23 -10.36 -7.08 -7.38
C LEU A 23 -9.28 -8.16 -7.60
N ALA A 24 -9.63 -9.30 -8.21
CA ALA A 24 -8.69 -10.38 -8.49
C ALA A 24 -7.53 -9.92 -9.41
N ALA A 25 -7.83 -9.13 -10.44
CA ALA A 25 -6.82 -8.58 -11.35
C ALA A 25 -5.92 -7.56 -10.64
N LEU A 26 -6.49 -6.73 -9.76
CA LEU A 26 -5.72 -5.76 -8.98
C LEU A 26 -4.80 -6.42 -7.96
N ILE A 27 -5.25 -7.49 -7.29
CA ILE A 27 -4.41 -8.29 -6.40
C ILE A 27 -3.24 -8.89 -7.17
N ARG A 28 -3.51 -9.48 -8.33
CA ARG A 28 -2.46 -10.05 -9.20
C ARG A 28 -1.46 -8.98 -9.63
N ARG A 29 -1.93 -7.82 -10.09
CA ARG A 29 -1.06 -6.69 -10.45
C ARG A 29 -0.19 -6.23 -9.28
N ALA A 30 -0.77 -6.03 -8.09
CA ALA A 30 -0.02 -5.59 -6.91
C ALA A 30 1.05 -6.63 -6.49
N LYS A 31 0.74 -7.92 -6.64
CA LYS A 31 1.70 -9.01 -6.41
C LYS A 31 2.84 -9.01 -7.44
N GLU A 32 2.52 -8.95 -8.74
CA GLU A 32 3.50 -9.05 -9.83
C GLU A 32 4.39 -7.80 -9.93
N SER A 33 3.82 -6.61 -9.78
CA SER A 33 4.56 -5.34 -9.89
C SER A 33 5.26 -4.93 -8.58
N GLY A 34 4.83 -5.45 -7.44
CA GLY A 34 5.22 -4.94 -6.13
C GLY A 34 4.75 -3.50 -5.86
N GLN A 35 3.94 -2.92 -6.74
CA GLN A 35 3.46 -1.55 -6.62
C GLN A 35 2.10 -1.48 -5.92
N PRO A 36 1.93 -0.61 -4.93
CA PRO A 36 0.64 -0.33 -4.31
C PRO A 36 -0.41 0.19 -5.31
N VAL A 37 -1.67 -0.17 -5.11
CA VAL A 37 -2.82 0.40 -5.84
C VAL A 37 -3.62 1.29 -4.89
N VAL A 38 -3.79 2.56 -5.24
CA VAL A 38 -4.61 3.51 -4.51
C VAL A 38 -6.07 3.36 -4.94
N ILE A 39 -6.96 3.16 -3.96
CA ILE A 39 -8.40 3.09 -4.18
C ILE A 39 -9.02 4.42 -3.75
N THR A 40 -9.85 5.00 -4.61
CA THR A 40 -10.53 6.28 -4.37
C THR A 40 -12.03 6.11 -4.17
N GLN A 41 -12.61 6.98 -3.34
CA GLN A 41 -14.06 7.11 -3.17
C GLN A 41 -14.44 8.58 -3.31
N LYS A 42 -15.46 8.88 -4.13
CA LYS A 42 -15.87 10.26 -4.46
C LYS A 42 -14.72 11.15 -4.97
N GLY A 43 -13.73 10.56 -5.65
CA GLY A 43 -12.56 11.27 -6.17
C GLY A 43 -11.40 11.45 -5.19
N TYR A 44 -11.54 11.00 -3.94
CA TYR A 44 -10.50 11.14 -2.91
C TYR A 44 -9.86 9.78 -2.60
N PRO A 45 -8.52 9.71 -2.38
CA PRO A 45 -7.87 8.50 -1.87
C PRO A 45 -8.51 8.05 -0.57
N SER A 46 -8.85 6.76 -0.48
CA SER A 46 -9.56 6.20 0.68
C SER A 46 -8.90 4.93 1.23
N ALA A 47 -8.25 4.15 0.37
CA ALA A 47 -7.53 2.95 0.77
C ALA A 47 -6.34 2.68 -0.17
N VAL A 48 -5.45 1.78 0.24
CA VAL A 48 -4.36 1.27 -0.58
C VAL A 48 -4.37 -0.25 -0.52
N LEU A 49 -4.37 -0.91 -1.68
CA LEU A 49 -4.13 -2.34 -1.80
C LEU A 49 -2.63 -2.57 -1.93
N LEU A 50 -2.09 -3.36 -1.00
CA LEU A 50 -0.68 -3.78 -0.97
C LEU A 50 -0.61 -5.29 -1.16
N ASN A 51 0.51 -5.77 -1.72
CA ASN A 51 0.84 -7.18 -1.55
C ASN A 51 1.22 -7.46 -0.07
N ILE A 52 1.08 -8.72 0.36
CA ILE A 52 1.26 -9.08 1.76
C ILE A 52 2.71 -8.90 2.25
N GLU A 53 3.69 -9.16 1.38
CA GLU A 53 5.10 -9.05 1.72
C GLU A 53 5.50 -7.60 2.05
N LEU A 54 5.04 -6.64 1.23
CA LEU A 54 5.25 -5.22 1.48
C LEU A 54 4.53 -4.77 2.76
N PHE A 55 3.29 -5.23 2.98
CA PHE A 55 2.57 -4.92 4.21
C PHE A 55 3.34 -5.37 5.46
N GLU A 56 3.82 -6.61 5.50
CA GLU A 56 4.57 -7.13 6.65
C GLU A 56 5.92 -6.42 6.87
N GLN A 57 6.60 -6.03 5.79
CA GLN A 57 7.82 -5.22 5.87
C GLN A 57 7.54 -3.85 6.51
N LEU A 58 6.46 -3.18 6.08
CA LEU A 58 6.06 -1.88 6.62
C LEU A 58 5.61 -1.99 8.08
N ARG A 59 4.83 -3.03 8.41
CA ARG A 59 4.40 -3.32 9.77
C ARG A 59 5.60 -3.54 10.69
N SER A 60 6.57 -4.34 10.25
CA SER A 60 7.78 -4.62 11.03
C SER A 60 8.61 -3.37 11.27
N LEU A 61 8.76 -2.51 10.26
CA LEU A 61 9.47 -1.23 10.39
C LEU A 61 8.78 -0.28 11.37
N ALA A 62 7.45 -0.18 11.31
CA ALA A 62 6.66 0.64 12.23
C ALA A 62 6.87 0.19 13.68
N LEU A 63 6.77 -1.11 13.94
CA LEU A 63 6.97 -1.69 15.27
C LEU A 63 8.38 -1.42 15.83
N GLN A 64 9.42 -1.58 15.00
CA GLN A 64 10.80 -1.28 15.41
C GLN A 64 10.98 0.19 15.77
N THR A 65 10.34 1.10 15.02
CA THR A 65 10.41 2.54 15.25
C THR A 65 9.73 2.92 16.57
N GLU A 66 8.57 2.34 16.88
CA GLU A 66 7.88 2.55 18.16
C GLU A 66 8.73 2.06 19.34
N GLN A 67 9.34 0.88 19.22
CA GLN A 67 10.23 0.34 20.26
C GLN A 67 11.47 1.20 20.48
N ALA A 68 12.06 1.76 19.42
CA ALA A 68 13.20 2.65 19.55
C ALA A 68 12.82 3.91 20.36
N ARG A 69 11.68 4.54 20.04
CA ARG A 69 11.18 5.72 20.78
C ARG A 69 10.89 5.42 22.25
N GLN A 70 10.40 4.23 22.56
CA GLN A 70 10.13 3.81 23.94
C GLN A 70 11.40 3.57 24.76
N ARG A 71 12.53 3.21 24.11
CA ARG A 71 13.82 3.02 24.80
C ARG A 71 14.55 4.34 25.06
N GLU A 72 14.20 5.38 24.32
CA GLU A 72 14.78 6.73 24.43
C GLU A 72 14.02 7.64 25.41
N ALA A 73 12.86 7.19 25.91
CA ALA A 73 12.01 7.90 26.88
C ALA A 73 12.17 7.30 28.29
#